data_AF-A0A2H5FNX7-F1
#
_entry.id   AF-A0A2H5FNX7-F1
#
_cell.length_a   1.000
_cell.length_b   1.000
_cell.length_c   1.000
_cell.angle_alpha   90.00
_cell.angle_beta   90.00
_cell.angle_gamma   90.00
#
_symmetry.space_group_name_H-M   'P 1'
#
loop_
_entity.id
_entity.type
_entity.pdbx_description
1 polymer ?
#
loop_
_entity_poly.entity_id
_entity_poly.type
_entity_poly.pdbx_seq_one_letter_code
_entity_poly.pdbx_strand_id
1 'polypeptide(L)'
;MQDEFKLIDELPPELLVEVAQYLPSRTLINLAERATYYWSLFQPMIHVRKLSYFLQSVVRSDHEMVETMLQKDISLIFNRGKVTDCSGRIFDKISAFEYAIWALDKHMWTIMIACIPCNEEGRKVFEHLITQYTKVETDGITYRLNEKTIAEKHFDFENTLIKELQTQVGLVTALGDINWDAAKNQWREGVGGAQKLVPMHVVYEYCSDQNFYDVPEFSCPGVVATRDLDAIAALYKVRTNDFIHLKSQLDGQVAKDNHHQVSLATC
;
A
#
# COMPACT_ATOMS: atom_id res chain seq x y z
N MET A 1 21.72 -47.86 13.67
CA MET A 1 21.80 -46.72 14.61
C MET A 1 21.70 -45.49 13.73
N GLN A 2 20.53 -44.87 13.64
CA GLN A 2 20.45 -43.53 13.07
C GLN A 2 21.04 -42.63 14.15
N ASP A 3 22.22 -42.08 13.90
CA ASP A 3 22.75 -40.99 14.72
C ASP A 3 21.74 -39.85 14.64
N GLU A 4 20.92 -39.75 15.70
CA GLU A 4 20.06 -38.61 15.94
C GLU A 4 20.96 -37.39 15.98
N PHE A 5 20.81 -36.48 15.01
CA PHE A 5 21.56 -35.23 14.94
C PHE A 5 21.26 -34.38 16.19
N LYS A 6 22.00 -34.62 17.28
CA LYS A 6 22.04 -33.77 18.49
C LYS A 6 22.77 -32.45 18.27
N LEU A 7 23.34 -32.26 17.07
CA LEU A 7 24.22 -31.12 16.75
C LEU A 7 23.55 -29.74 16.83
N ILE A 8 22.23 -29.62 16.61
CA ILE A 8 21.59 -28.30 16.55
C ILE A 8 21.61 -27.60 17.92
N ASP A 9 21.39 -28.34 19.01
CA ASP A 9 21.43 -27.78 20.37
C ASP A 9 22.86 -27.43 20.82
N GLU A 10 23.88 -27.94 20.11
CA GLU A 10 25.30 -27.70 20.38
C GLU A 10 25.88 -26.55 19.54
N LEU A 11 25.12 -26.03 18.57
CA LEU A 11 25.56 -24.92 17.74
C LEU A 11 25.52 -23.60 18.52
N PRO A 12 26.55 -22.73 18.38
CA PRO A 12 26.49 -21.37 18.87
C PRO A 12 25.27 -20.61 18.32
N PRO A 13 24.67 -19.69 19.11
CA PRO A 13 23.51 -18.91 18.70
C PRO A 13 23.71 -18.19 17.36
N GLU A 14 24.92 -17.70 17.08
CA GLU A 14 25.26 -16.94 15.88
C GLU A 14 25.15 -17.82 14.62
N LEU A 15 25.61 -19.07 14.70
CA LEU A 15 25.50 -20.03 13.58
C LEU A 15 24.05 -20.46 13.36
N LEU A 16 23.29 -20.63 14.43
CA LEU A 16 21.86 -20.93 14.34
C LEU A 16 21.08 -19.80 13.67
N VAL A 17 21.39 -18.54 14.01
CA VAL A 17 20.78 -17.36 13.37
C VAL A 17 21.17 -17.27 11.90
N GLU A 18 22.43 -17.51 11.55
CA GLU A 18 22.89 -17.51 10.16
C GLU A 18 22.17 -18.59 9.33
N VAL A 19 22.09 -19.83 9.83
CA VAL A 19 21.37 -20.92 9.16
C VAL A 19 19.87 -20.60 9.03
N ALA A 20 19.27 -20.01 10.06
CA ALA A 20 17.85 -19.64 10.08
C ALA A 20 17.48 -18.65 8.96
N GLN A 21 18.41 -17.81 8.49
CA GLN A 21 18.17 -16.89 7.37
C GLN A 21 17.77 -17.62 6.08
N TYR A 22 18.24 -18.85 5.89
CA TYR A 22 17.99 -19.67 4.70
C TYR A 22 16.77 -20.59 4.85
N LEU A 23 16.21 -20.73 6.06
CA LEU A 23 15.04 -21.58 6.28
C LEU A 23 13.77 -20.93 5.74
N PRO A 24 12.81 -21.69 5.16
CA PRO A 24 11.48 -21.19 4.88
C PRO A 24 10.77 -20.70 6.16
N SER A 25 9.90 -19.69 6.05
CA SER A 25 9.20 -19.11 7.21
C SER A 25 8.45 -20.16 8.03
N ARG A 26 7.79 -21.13 7.39
CA ARG A 26 7.09 -22.22 8.09
C ARG A 26 8.04 -23.09 8.91
N THR A 27 9.19 -23.45 8.34
CA THR A 27 10.21 -24.25 9.04
C THR A 27 10.81 -23.48 10.21
N LEU A 28 11.06 -22.19 10.04
CA LEU A 28 11.59 -21.32 11.09
C LEU A 28 10.61 -21.21 12.27
N ILE A 29 9.32 -21.01 11.99
CA ILE A 29 8.28 -20.93 13.03
C ILE A 29 8.18 -22.27 13.77
N ASN A 30 8.09 -23.39 13.04
CA ASN A 30 8.03 -24.72 13.65
C ASN A 30 9.25 -25.01 14.52
N LEU A 31 10.44 -24.54 14.13
CA LEU A 31 11.67 -24.70 14.91
C LEU A 31 11.62 -23.84 16.18
N ALA A 32 11.20 -22.58 16.06
CA ALA A 32 11.03 -21.67 17.18
C ALA A 32 10.05 -22.18 18.24
N GLU A 33 8.98 -22.85 17.82
CA GLU A 33 7.95 -23.40 18.72
C GLU A 33 8.40 -24.64 19.50
N ARG A 34 9.54 -25.26 19.17
CA ARG A 34 10.03 -26.47 19.87
C ARG A 34 10.52 -26.20 21.29
N ALA A 35 11.08 -25.02 21.53
CA ALA A 35 11.64 -24.66 22.84
C ALA A 35 11.64 -23.15 23.04
N THR A 36 11.50 -22.71 24.28
CA THR A 36 11.54 -21.28 24.65
C THR A 36 12.84 -20.59 24.24
N TYR A 37 13.96 -21.33 24.26
CA TYR A 37 15.26 -20.87 23.75
C TYR A 37 15.23 -20.54 22.26
N TYR A 38 14.68 -21.45 21.43
CA TYR A 38 14.57 -21.20 19.98
C TYR A 38 13.56 -20.10 19.67
N TRP A 39 12.48 -20.03 20.45
CA TRP A 39 11.53 -18.93 20.35
C TRP A 39 12.23 -17.60 20.56
N SER A 40 12.94 -17.41 21.69
CA SER A 40 13.64 -16.14 21.95
C SER A 40 14.72 -15.83 20.92
N LEU A 41 15.43 -16.84 20.42
CA LEU A 41 16.46 -16.68 19.41
C LEU A 41 15.91 -16.24 18.04
N PHE A 42 14.80 -16.84 17.60
CA PHE A 42 14.28 -16.63 16.23
C PHE A 42 13.12 -15.63 16.15
N GLN A 43 12.52 -15.23 17.28
CA GLN A 43 11.40 -14.29 17.30
C GLN A 43 11.70 -12.98 16.54
N PRO A 44 12.88 -12.34 16.65
CA PRO A 44 13.19 -11.14 15.88
C PRO A 44 13.12 -11.37 14.36
N MET A 45 13.65 -12.49 13.88
CA MET A 45 13.63 -12.84 12.45
C MET A 45 12.21 -13.15 11.96
N ILE A 46 11.43 -13.89 12.76
CA ILE A 46 10.03 -14.19 12.47
C ILE A 46 9.23 -12.89 12.36
N HIS A 47 9.45 -11.93 13.29
CA HIS A 47 8.79 -10.63 13.27
C HIS A 47 9.13 -9.83 12.01
N VAL A 48 10.42 -9.77 11.63
CA VAL A 48 10.87 -9.09 10.40
C VAL A 48 10.23 -9.72 9.17
N ARG A 49 10.17 -11.04 9.07
CA ARG A 49 9.54 -11.75 7.94
C ARG A 49 8.03 -11.53 7.88
N LYS A 50 7.35 -11.55 9.03
CA LYS A 50 5.91 -11.26 9.14
C LYS A 50 5.62 -9.84 8.66
N LEU A 51 6.39 -8.85 9.13
CA LEU A 51 6.26 -7.46 8.70
C LEU A 51 6.54 -7.28 7.22
N SER A 52 7.61 -7.90 6.69
CA SER A 52 7.96 -7.83 5.28
C SER A 52 6.84 -8.40 4.40
N TYR A 53 6.28 -9.55 4.80
CA TYR A 53 5.16 -10.15 4.09
C TYR A 53 3.91 -9.26 4.13
N PHE A 54 3.59 -8.70 5.29
CA PHE A 54 2.48 -7.77 5.45
C PHE A 54 2.60 -6.54 4.53
N LEU A 55 3.74 -5.84 4.57
CA LEU A 55 3.98 -4.68 3.70
C LEU A 55 3.95 -5.07 2.22
N GLN A 56 4.47 -6.26 1.87
CA GLN A 56 4.46 -6.75 0.51
C GLN A 56 3.03 -7.02 -0.02
N SER A 57 2.13 -7.51 0.84
CA SER A 57 0.71 -7.68 0.51
C SER A 57 0.04 -6.34 0.26
N VAL A 58 0.36 -5.32 1.06
CA VAL A 58 -0.18 -3.95 0.91
C VAL A 58 0.24 -3.35 -0.43
N VAL A 59 1.54 -3.38 -0.78
CA VAL A 59 2.01 -2.77 -2.05
C VAL A 59 1.54 -3.53 -3.30
N ARG A 60 1.07 -4.77 -3.14
CA ARG A 60 0.43 -5.59 -4.18
C ARG A 60 -1.10 -5.44 -4.22
N SER A 61 -1.66 -4.62 -3.33
CA SER A 61 -3.09 -4.48 -3.10
C SER A 61 -3.80 -5.83 -2.88
N ASP A 62 -3.17 -6.73 -2.12
CA ASP A 62 -3.74 -8.03 -1.72
C ASP A 62 -4.64 -7.84 -0.49
N HIS A 63 -5.90 -7.51 -0.78
CA HIS A 63 -6.92 -7.16 0.20
C HIS A 63 -7.19 -8.28 1.21
N GLU A 64 -7.37 -9.52 0.74
CA GLU A 64 -7.71 -10.67 1.57
C GLU A 64 -6.58 -11.00 2.55
N MET A 65 -5.33 -10.95 2.08
CA MET A 65 -4.18 -11.21 2.93
C MET A 65 -3.99 -10.13 3.98
N VAL A 66 -4.13 -8.86 3.61
CA VAL A 66 -4.01 -7.73 4.55
C VAL A 66 -5.07 -7.84 5.64
N GLU A 67 -6.33 -8.07 5.26
CA GLU A 67 -7.43 -8.26 6.21
C GLU A 67 -7.14 -9.42 7.17
N THR A 68 -6.78 -10.59 6.63
CA THR A 68 -6.47 -11.79 7.42
C THR A 68 -5.35 -11.55 8.42
N MET A 69 -4.31 -10.80 8.02
CA MET A 69 -3.18 -10.50 8.89
C MET A 69 -3.56 -9.52 10.01
N LEU A 70 -4.34 -8.48 9.70
CA LEU A 70 -4.76 -7.47 10.68
C LEU A 70 -5.81 -8.01 11.66
N GLN A 71 -6.72 -8.87 11.21
CA GLN A 71 -7.66 -9.56 12.11
C GLN A 71 -6.95 -10.44 13.14
N LYS A 72 -5.80 -11.02 12.79
CA LYS A 72 -4.98 -11.82 13.70
C LYS A 72 -4.11 -10.96 14.61
N ASP A 73 -3.60 -9.85 14.11
CA ASP A 73 -2.66 -8.99 14.81
C ASP A 73 -2.73 -7.55 14.29
N ILE A 74 -3.58 -6.73 14.93
CA ILE A 74 -3.77 -5.33 14.56
C ILE A 74 -2.50 -4.49 14.78
N SER A 75 -1.57 -4.94 15.64
CA SER A 75 -0.36 -4.18 15.94
C SER A 75 0.55 -3.98 14.71
N LEU A 76 0.43 -4.87 13.71
CA LEU A 76 1.14 -4.79 12.43
C LEU A 76 0.95 -3.44 11.73
N ILE A 77 -0.20 -2.78 11.91
CA ILE A 77 -0.51 -1.49 11.25
C ILE A 77 0.46 -0.37 11.67
N PHE A 78 1.09 -0.49 12.85
CA PHE A 78 2.04 0.49 13.38
C PHE A 78 3.48 0.23 12.97
N ASN A 79 3.79 -1.02 12.62
CA ASN A 79 5.14 -1.44 12.34
C ASN A 79 5.62 -0.79 11.02
N ARG A 80 6.81 -0.19 11.08
CA ARG A 80 7.49 0.33 9.90
C ARG A 80 8.60 -0.60 9.46
N GLY A 81 8.67 -0.86 8.17
CA GLY A 81 9.68 -1.73 7.59
C GLY A 81 10.11 -1.28 6.21
N LYS A 82 11.04 -2.04 5.63
CA LYS A 82 11.49 -1.86 4.26
C LYS A 82 10.61 -2.67 3.31
N VAL A 83 10.19 -2.05 2.20
CA VAL A 83 9.42 -2.73 1.15
C VAL A 83 9.78 -2.16 -0.22
N THR A 84 9.65 -2.98 -1.26
CA THR A 84 9.74 -2.55 -2.66
C THR A 84 8.41 -2.82 -3.32
N ASP A 85 7.80 -1.78 -3.89
CA ASP A 85 6.52 -1.93 -4.59
C ASP A 85 6.70 -2.50 -6.00
N CYS A 86 5.58 -2.74 -6.68
CA CYS A 86 5.58 -3.32 -8.02
C CYS A 86 6.17 -2.40 -9.10
N SER A 87 6.32 -1.11 -8.80
CA SER A 87 6.93 -0.11 -9.67
C SER A 87 8.45 0.03 -9.44
N GLY A 88 9.01 -0.73 -8.49
CA GLY A 88 10.43 -0.69 -8.13
C GLY A 88 10.80 0.43 -7.14
N ARG A 89 9.82 1.12 -6.54
CA ARG A 89 10.07 2.12 -5.49
C ARG A 89 10.44 1.41 -4.20
N ILE A 90 11.58 1.80 -3.63
CA ILE A 90 12.09 1.24 -2.38
C ILE A 90 11.79 2.22 -1.24
N PHE A 91 10.97 1.76 -0.30
CA PHE A 91 10.67 2.47 0.94
C PHE A 91 11.51 1.85 2.05
N ASP A 92 12.43 2.60 2.66
CA ASP A 92 13.33 2.04 3.67
C ASP A 92 12.66 1.90 5.05
N LYS A 93 11.66 2.75 5.36
CA LYS A 93 10.92 2.73 6.63
C LYS A 93 9.52 3.32 6.46
N ILE A 94 8.55 2.49 6.12
CA ILE A 94 7.14 2.89 5.92
C ILE A 94 6.20 1.95 6.67
N SER A 95 5.09 2.48 7.19
CA SER A 95 3.97 1.66 7.67
C SER A 95 3.04 1.30 6.51
N ALA A 96 2.24 0.24 6.70
CA ALA A 96 1.22 -0.14 5.73
C ALA A 96 0.21 0.99 5.44
N PHE A 97 -0.23 1.69 6.50
CA PHE A 97 -1.19 2.78 6.38
C PHE A 97 -0.58 4.02 5.71
N GLU A 98 0.66 4.38 6.04
CA GLU A 98 1.40 5.48 5.37
C GLU A 98 1.51 5.24 3.85
N TYR A 99 1.81 3.99 3.43
CA TYR A 99 1.83 3.65 2.01
C TYR A 99 0.45 3.77 1.36
N ALA A 100 -0.59 3.22 1.99
CA ALA A 100 -1.95 3.23 1.42
C ALA A 100 -2.45 4.65 1.17
N ILE A 101 -2.26 5.56 2.15
CA ILE A 101 -2.71 6.95 2.01
C ILE A 101 -1.84 7.74 1.01
N TRP A 102 -0.53 7.51 0.98
CA TRP A 102 0.33 8.13 -0.04
C TRP A 102 -0.05 7.67 -1.45
N ALA A 103 -0.33 6.38 -1.63
CA ALA A 103 -0.75 5.83 -2.91
C ALA A 103 -2.15 6.31 -3.32
N LEU A 104 -2.92 6.92 -2.41
CA LEU A 104 -4.34 7.22 -2.58
C LEU A 104 -5.22 5.95 -2.73
N ASP A 105 -4.80 4.83 -2.14
CA ASP A 105 -5.48 3.54 -2.20
C ASP A 105 -6.64 3.44 -1.19
N LYS A 106 -7.81 3.92 -1.62
CA LYS A 106 -9.03 3.91 -0.79
C LYS A 106 -9.41 2.53 -0.30
N HIS A 107 -9.32 1.55 -1.18
CA HIS A 107 -9.77 0.20 -0.87
C HIS A 107 -8.92 -0.37 0.26
N MET A 108 -7.60 -0.18 0.18
CA MET A 108 -6.66 -0.64 1.18
C MET A 108 -6.86 0.01 2.55
N TRP A 109 -6.92 1.35 2.65
CA TRP A 109 -7.12 1.96 3.98
C TRP A 109 -8.50 1.66 4.56
N THR A 110 -9.51 1.44 3.72
CA THR A 110 -10.86 1.05 4.17
C THR A 110 -10.83 -0.30 4.86
N ILE A 111 -10.14 -1.28 4.26
CA ILE A 111 -9.95 -2.62 4.85
C ILE A 111 -9.19 -2.52 6.18
N MET A 112 -8.10 -1.74 6.20
CA MET A 112 -7.31 -1.54 7.42
C MET A 112 -8.16 -0.96 8.55
N ILE A 113 -8.98 0.05 8.27
CA ILE A 113 -9.88 0.68 9.25
C ILE A 113 -10.95 -0.30 9.73
N ALA A 114 -11.51 -1.11 8.84
CA ALA A 114 -12.54 -2.10 9.19
C ALA A 114 -12.01 -3.20 10.13
N CYS A 115 -10.70 -3.46 10.12
CA CYS A 115 -10.06 -4.42 11.04
C CYS A 115 -9.86 -3.87 12.46
N ILE A 116 -10.05 -2.57 12.69
CA ILE A 116 -9.83 -1.95 14.00
C ILE A 116 -11.01 -2.29 14.91
N PRO A 117 -10.78 -2.86 16.10
CA PRO A 117 -11.85 -3.23 17.01
C PRO A 117 -12.60 -1.98 17.54
N CYS A 118 -13.91 -2.08 17.71
CA CYS A 118 -14.73 -1.01 18.30
C CYS A 118 -14.62 -1.01 19.84
N ASN A 119 -13.43 -0.73 20.37
CA ASN A 119 -13.16 -0.67 21.80
C ASN A 119 -12.04 0.34 22.13
N GLU A 120 -11.66 0.42 23.41
CA GLU A 120 -10.58 1.30 23.91
C GLU A 120 -9.24 1.11 23.18
N GLU A 121 -8.88 -0.14 22.84
CA GLU A 121 -7.64 -0.42 22.10
C GLU A 121 -7.74 0.10 20.67
N GLY A 122 -8.90 -0.05 20.02
CA GLY A 122 -9.18 0.52 18.71
C GLY A 122 -9.07 2.04 18.68
N ARG A 123 -9.48 2.73 19.75
CA ARG A 123 -9.32 4.19 19.84
C ARG A 123 -7.85 4.61 19.78
N LYS A 124 -6.99 3.92 20.53
CA LYS A 124 -5.54 4.15 20.48
C LYS A 124 -4.97 3.89 19.09
N VAL A 125 -5.52 2.90 18.37
CA VAL A 125 -5.16 2.66 16.96
C VAL A 125 -5.56 3.87 16.11
N PHE A 126 -6.79 4.38 16.21
CA PHE A 126 -7.24 5.56 15.46
C PHE A 126 -6.42 6.82 15.76
N GLU A 127 -6.09 7.10 17.02
CA GLU A 127 -5.21 8.22 17.39
C GLU A 127 -3.83 8.12 16.72
N HIS A 128 -3.29 6.90 16.64
CA HIS A 128 -2.03 6.67 15.96
C HIS A 128 -2.16 6.83 14.43
N LEU A 129 -3.26 6.36 13.83
CA LEU A 129 -3.53 6.56 12.40
C LEU A 129 -3.71 8.04 12.05
N ILE A 130 -4.35 8.83 12.92
CA ILE A 130 -4.45 10.29 12.78
C ILE A 130 -3.04 10.90 12.76
N THR A 131 -2.16 10.47 13.65
CA THR A 131 -0.77 10.94 13.69
C THR A 131 -0.01 10.59 12.40
N GLN A 132 -0.19 9.37 11.88
CA GLN A 132 0.41 8.96 10.61
C GLN A 132 -0.16 9.77 9.43
N TYR A 133 -1.49 9.95 9.38
CA TYR A 133 -2.15 10.76 8.37
C TYR A 133 -1.59 12.18 8.33
N THR A 134 -1.57 12.87 9.48
CA THR A 134 -1.08 14.25 9.55
C THR A 134 0.37 14.34 9.11
N LYS A 135 1.21 13.37 9.49
CA LYS A 135 2.61 13.35 9.05
C LYS A 135 2.74 13.21 7.53
N VAL A 136 1.98 12.32 6.89
CA VAL A 136 2.03 12.17 5.43
C VAL A 136 1.47 13.41 4.73
N GLU A 137 0.42 14.02 5.27
CA GLU A 137 -0.16 15.25 4.74
C GLU A 137 0.80 16.45 4.83
N THR A 138 1.55 16.57 5.93
CA THR A 138 2.49 17.68 6.13
C THR A 138 3.81 17.44 5.41
N ASP A 139 4.43 16.29 5.64
CA ASP A 139 5.83 16.01 5.30
C ASP A 139 5.95 15.12 4.05
N GLY A 140 4.90 14.37 3.74
CA GLY A 140 4.92 13.31 2.75
C GLY A 140 5.69 12.08 3.18
N ILE A 141 6.04 11.24 2.20
CA ILE A 141 6.91 10.09 2.39
C ILE A 141 8.13 10.20 1.48
N THR A 142 9.15 9.41 1.79
CA THR A 142 10.39 9.36 1.01
C THR A 142 10.64 7.94 0.52
N TYR A 143 11.04 7.81 -0.74
CA TYR A 143 11.42 6.54 -1.36
C TYR A 143 12.55 6.72 -2.36
N ARG A 144 13.14 5.60 -2.78
CA ARG A 144 14.16 5.55 -3.84
C ARG A 144 13.60 4.88 -5.08
N LEU A 145 13.79 5.51 -6.23
CA LEU A 145 13.44 4.96 -7.55
C LEU A 145 14.57 5.29 -8.51
N ASN A 146 15.11 4.28 -9.21
CA ASN A 146 16.26 4.45 -10.12
C ASN A 146 17.42 5.22 -9.46
N GLU A 147 17.79 4.80 -8.24
CA GLU A 147 18.85 5.40 -7.41
C GLU A 147 18.60 6.85 -6.93
N LYS A 148 17.49 7.47 -7.35
CA LYS A 148 17.09 8.82 -6.93
C LYS A 148 16.17 8.75 -5.71
N THR A 149 16.47 9.57 -4.71
CA THR A 149 15.57 9.81 -3.57
C THR A 149 14.51 10.83 -3.96
N ILE A 150 13.24 10.48 -3.78
CA ILE A 150 12.06 11.31 -4.07
C ILE A 150 11.28 11.47 -2.76
N ALA A 151 10.76 12.67 -2.53
CA ALA A 151 9.86 12.96 -1.43
C ALA A 151 8.61 13.65 -1.98
N GLU A 152 7.44 13.09 -1.69
CA GLU A 152 6.16 13.61 -2.16
C GLU A 152 5.04 13.25 -1.16
N LYS A 153 3.96 14.03 -1.16
CA LYS A 153 2.85 13.90 -0.20
C LYS A 153 1.91 12.75 -0.54
N HIS A 154 1.64 12.61 -1.83
CA HIS A 154 0.88 11.54 -2.42
C HIS A 154 1.54 11.16 -3.75
N PHE A 155 1.17 10.02 -4.31
CA PHE A 155 1.60 9.64 -5.64
C PHE A 155 1.18 10.71 -6.66
N ASP A 156 2.14 11.13 -7.49
CA ASP A 156 1.95 12.19 -8.47
C ASP A 156 1.32 11.66 -9.76
N PHE A 157 -0.02 11.60 -9.78
CA PHE A 157 -0.79 11.23 -10.98
C PHE A 157 -0.60 12.23 -12.12
N GLU A 158 -0.48 13.53 -11.81
CA GLU A 158 -0.41 14.61 -12.78
C GLU A 158 0.84 14.50 -13.64
N ASN A 159 2.02 14.41 -13.01
CA ASN A 159 3.28 14.36 -13.74
C ASN A 159 3.72 12.95 -14.13
N THR A 160 2.98 11.91 -13.73
CA THR A 160 3.26 10.53 -14.15
C THR A 160 2.38 10.12 -15.34
N LEU A 161 1.10 9.81 -15.11
CA LEU A 161 0.26 9.18 -16.15
C LEU A 161 -0.59 10.21 -16.91
N ILE A 162 -1.15 11.20 -16.21
CA ILE A 162 -2.04 12.20 -16.82
C ILE A 162 -1.29 13.01 -17.88
N LYS A 163 -0.08 13.50 -17.58
CA LYS A 163 0.76 14.23 -18.53
C LYS A 163 1.08 13.44 -19.79
N GLU A 164 1.40 12.15 -19.66
CA GLU A 164 1.75 11.30 -20.81
C GLU A 164 0.51 11.01 -21.68
N LEU A 165 -0.65 10.83 -21.06
CA LEU A 165 -1.94 10.70 -21.76
C LEU A 165 -2.35 12.01 -22.45
N GLN A 166 -2.17 13.17 -21.80
CA GLN A 166 -2.39 14.49 -22.42
C GLN A 166 -1.50 14.69 -23.64
N THR A 167 -0.23 14.32 -23.54
CA THR A 167 0.73 14.38 -24.66
C THR A 167 0.27 13.49 -25.81
N GLN A 168 -0.18 12.27 -25.51
CA GLN A 168 -0.74 11.37 -26.52
C GLN A 168 -1.98 11.96 -27.19
N VAL A 169 -2.93 12.49 -26.41
CA VAL A 169 -4.16 13.11 -26.92
C VAL A 169 -3.81 14.31 -27.81
N GLY A 170 -2.84 15.13 -27.42
CA GLY A 170 -2.36 16.25 -28.22
C GLY A 170 -1.80 15.81 -29.57
N LEU A 171 -1.04 14.71 -29.64
CA LEU A 171 -0.49 14.18 -30.89
C LEU A 171 -1.55 13.66 -31.86
N VAL A 172 -2.62 13.03 -31.35
CA VAL A 172 -3.67 12.42 -32.18
C VAL A 172 -4.83 13.37 -32.51
N THR A 173 -4.97 14.46 -31.77
CA THR A 173 -6.01 15.49 -32.02
C THR A 173 -5.46 16.77 -32.64
N ALA A 174 -4.14 16.87 -32.87
CA ALA A 174 -3.52 18.02 -33.51
C ALA A 174 -4.14 18.32 -34.89
N LEU A 175 -4.32 19.60 -35.19
CA LEU A 175 -4.75 20.06 -36.51
C LEU A 175 -3.63 19.84 -37.54
N GLY A 176 -3.85 18.93 -38.49
CA GLY A 176 -2.89 18.61 -39.55
C GLY A 176 -2.70 17.09 -39.72
N ASP A 177 -1.68 16.71 -40.50
CA ASP A 177 -1.33 15.30 -40.67
C ASP A 177 -0.75 14.73 -39.37
N ILE A 178 -1.36 13.65 -38.87
CA ILE A 178 -0.92 12.97 -37.65
C ILE A 178 0.44 12.31 -37.91
N ASN A 179 1.43 12.65 -37.08
CA ASN A 179 2.68 11.91 -37.04
C ASN A 179 2.49 10.59 -36.29
N TRP A 180 2.07 9.56 -37.01
CA TRP A 180 1.78 8.23 -36.45
C TRP A 180 3.00 7.57 -35.78
N ASP A 181 4.21 7.82 -36.27
CA ASP A 181 5.43 7.28 -35.64
C ASP A 181 5.67 7.92 -34.27
N ALA A 182 5.49 9.23 -34.15
CA ALA A 182 5.56 9.93 -32.88
C ALA A 182 4.47 9.46 -31.92
N ALA A 183 3.22 9.36 -32.38
CA ALA A 183 2.09 8.90 -31.57
C ALA A 183 2.27 7.44 -31.10
N LYS A 184 2.85 6.56 -31.93
CA LYS A 184 3.12 5.17 -31.56
C LYS A 184 4.24 5.07 -30.52
N ASN A 185 5.31 5.85 -30.68
CA ASN A 185 6.39 5.90 -29.70
C ASN A 185 5.92 6.50 -28.37
N GLN A 186 5.11 7.56 -28.41
CA GLN A 186 4.52 8.17 -27.22
C GLN A 186 3.61 7.18 -26.47
N TRP A 187 2.77 6.42 -27.19
CA TRP A 187 1.95 5.38 -26.58
C TRP A 187 2.79 4.29 -25.90
N ARG A 188 3.81 3.78 -26.60
CA ARG A 188 4.60 2.65 -26.12
C ARG A 188 5.54 3.02 -24.97
N GLU A 189 6.27 4.12 -25.12
CA GLU A 189 7.33 4.51 -24.19
C GLU A 189 6.85 5.52 -23.14
N GLY A 190 6.04 6.51 -23.54
CA GLY A 190 5.49 7.52 -22.64
C GLY A 190 4.38 6.95 -21.77
N VAL A 191 3.22 6.67 -22.38
CA VAL A 191 2.05 6.12 -21.66
C VAL A 191 2.38 4.75 -21.05
N GLY A 192 2.91 3.81 -21.85
CA GLY A 192 3.28 2.48 -21.37
C GLY A 192 4.40 2.49 -20.32
N GLY A 193 5.31 3.47 -20.36
CA GLY A 193 6.31 3.69 -19.32
C GLY A 193 5.69 4.19 -18.03
N ALA A 194 4.82 5.20 -18.10
CA ALA A 194 4.11 5.76 -16.95
C ALA A 194 3.17 4.75 -16.29
N GLN A 195 2.49 3.89 -17.07
CA GLN A 195 1.65 2.81 -16.54
C GLN A 195 2.44 1.81 -15.69
N LYS A 196 3.74 1.62 -15.91
CA LYS A 196 4.59 0.76 -15.05
C LYS A 196 4.90 1.40 -13.70
N LEU A 197 4.65 2.69 -13.55
CA LEU A 197 4.99 3.45 -12.35
C LEU A 197 3.80 3.63 -11.39
N VAL A 198 2.57 3.37 -11.83
CA VAL A 198 1.39 3.58 -10.96
C VAL A 198 1.32 2.52 -9.84
N PRO A 199 0.82 2.87 -8.64
CA PRO A 199 0.53 1.89 -7.59
C PRO A 199 -0.46 0.80 -8.05
N MET A 200 -0.39 -0.39 -7.45
CA MET A 200 -1.13 -1.56 -7.94
C MET A 200 -2.66 -1.38 -7.96
N HIS A 201 -3.27 -0.67 -6.99
CA HIS A 201 -4.71 -0.40 -7.03
C HIS A 201 -5.12 0.38 -8.29
N VAL A 202 -4.28 1.31 -8.78
CA VAL A 202 -4.55 2.05 -10.02
C VAL A 202 -4.57 1.09 -11.20
N VAL A 203 -3.67 0.10 -11.23
CA VAL A 203 -3.65 -0.95 -12.26
C VAL A 203 -4.96 -1.74 -12.21
N TYR A 204 -5.39 -2.17 -11.03
CA TYR A 204 -6.64 -2.92 -10.89
C TYR A 204 -7.86 -2.12 -11.34
N GLU A 205 -7.94 -0.83 -11.00
CA GLU A 205 -9.06 0.02 -11.40
C GLU A 205 -9.03 0.36 -12.90
N TYR A 206 -7.85 0.68 -13.44
CA TYR A 206 -7.67 0.99 -14.86
C TYR A 206 -7.90 -0.23 -15.76
N CYS A 207 -7.53 -1.43 -15.30
CA CYS A 207 -7.76 -2.68 -16.02
C CYS A 207 -9.09 -3.37 -15.66
N SER A 208 -9.95 -2.73 -14.87
CA SER A 208 -11.22 -3.32 -14.47
C SER A 208 -12.27 -3.18 -15.60
N ASP A 209 -13.13 -4.19 -15.73
CA ASP A 209 -14.32 -4.10 -16.59
C ASP A 209 -15.43 -3.22 -15.97
N GLN A 210 -15.26 -2.77 -14.71
CA GLN A 210 -16.20 -1.86 -14.07
C GLN A 210 -15.93 -0.44 -14.57
N ASN A 211 -16.92 0.13 -15.25
CA ASN A 211 -16.92 1.56 -15.54
C ASN A 211 -16.79 2.34 -14.22
N PHE A 212 -15.92 3.35 -14.19
CA PHE A 212 -15.90 4.34 -13.12
C PHE A 212 -17.33 4.88 -12.95
N TYR A 213 -17.97 4.69 -11.79
CA TYR A 213 -19.37 5.08 -11.62
C TYR A 213 -19.54 6.60 -11.86
N ASP A 214 -20.64 6.94 -12.53
CA ASP A 214 -21.02 8.29 -12.99
C ASP A 214 -20.03 8.98 -13.96
N VAL A 215 -19.34 8.24 -14.84
CA VAL A 215 -18.87 8.89 -16.07
C VAL A 215 -20.09 9.26 -16.92
N PRO A 216 -20.26 10.55 -17.32
CA PRO A 216 -21.34 10.93 -18.22
C PRO A 216 -21.34 10.01 -19.43
N GLU A 217 -22.52 9.59 -19.90
CA GLU A 217 -22.66 8.74 -21.08
C GLU A 217 -21.76 9.25 -22.21
N PHE A 218 -20.63 8.59 -22.45
CA PHE A 218 -19.71 8.97 -23.51
C PHE A 218 -20.27 8.50 -24.85
N SER A 219 -21.32 9.17 -25.31
CA SER A 219 -21.81 9.12 -26.68
C SER A 219 -20.84 9.89 -27.60
N CYS A 220 -19.58 9.50 -27.62
CA CYS A 220 -18.61 9.96 -28.61
C CYS A 220 -17.73 8.77 -29.04
N PRO A 221 -17.61 8.49 -30.35
CA PRO A 221 -16.57 7.62 -30.87
C PRO A 221 -15.22 8.36 -30.76
N GLY A 222 -14.69 8.45 -29.54
CA GLY A 222 -13.42 9.11 -29.23
C GLY A 222 -12.23 8.17 -29.31
N VAL A 223 -11.06 8.72 -29.61
CA VAL A 223 -9.77 8.03 -29.56
C VAL A 223 -9.55 7.46 -28.14
N VAL A 224 -9.11 6.20 -28.03
CA VAL A 224 -8.91 5.47 -26.75
C VAL A 224 -8.15 6.31 -25.71
N ALA A 225 -7.11 7.04 -26.13
CA ALA A 225 -6.31 7.90 -25.26
C ALA A 225 -7.12 9.00 -24.55
N THR A 226 -8.18 9.53 -25.17
CA THR A 226 -9.04 10.55 -24.55
C THR A 226 -9.87 9.96 -23.43
N ARG A 227 -10.40 8.75 -23.61
CA ARG A 227 -11.16 8.03 -22.57
C ARG A 227 -10.28 7.70 -21.37
N ASP A 228 -9.07 7.21 -21.64
CA ASP A 228 -8.12 6.88 -20.58
C ASP A 228 -7.69 8.11 -19.77
N LEU A 229 -7.46 9.24 -20.45
CA LEU A 229 -7.16 10.51 -19.79
C LEU A 229 -8.30 10.94 -18.86
N ASP A 230 -9.53 10.96 -19.37
CA ASP A 230 -10.69 11.38 -18.59
C ASP A 230 -10.92 10.45 -17.38
N ALA A 231 -10.77 9.14 -17.59
CA ALA A 231 -10.90 8.13 -16.54
C ALA A 231 -9.86 8.30 -15.42
N ILE A 232 -8.57 8.42 -15.76
CA ILE A 232 -7.50 8.59 -14.78
C ILE A 232 -7.61 9.94 -14.06
N ALA A 233 -7.98 11.01 -14.77
CA ALA A 233 -8.21 12.32 -14.14
C ALA A 233 -9.40 12.28 -13.17
N ALA A 234 -10.49 11.61 -13.54
CA ALA A 234 -11.64 11.40 -12.66
C ALA A 234 -11.27 10.57 -11.43
N LEU A 235 -10.53 9.48 -11.61
CA LEU A 235 -10.02 8.65 -10.52
C LEU A 235 -9.20 9.47 -9.54
N TYR A 236 -8.20 10.21 -10.04
CA TYR A 236 -7.33 11.03 -9.20
C TYR A 236 -8.14 12.07 -8.39
N LYS A 237 -9.11 12.73 -9.03
CA LYS A 237 -10.01 13.67 -8.34
C LYS A 237 -10.82 13.00 -7.23
N VAL A 238 -11.42 11.83 -7.51
CA VAL A 238 -12.22 11.07 -6.53
C VAL A 238 -11.34 10.65 -5.35
N ARG A 239 -10.16 10.09 -5.61
CA ARG A 239 -9.25 9.62 -4.55
C ARG A 239 -8.69 10.75 -3.70
N THR A 240 -8.45 11.91 -4.30
CA THR A 240 -8.06 13.12 -3.56
C THR A 240 -9.17 13.56 -2.59
N ASN A 241 -10.43 13.54 -3.03
CA ASN A 241 -11.57 13.84 -2.17
C ASN A 241 -11.74 12.77 -1.07
N ASP A 242 -11.56 11.49 -1.40
CA ASP A 242 -11.61 10.40 -0.43
C ASP A 242 -10.53 10.57 0.66
N PHE A 243 -9.31 10.98 0.27
CA PHE A 243 -8.22 11.28 1.20
C PHE A 243 -8.57 12.45 2.13
N ILE A 244 -9.13 13.55 1.60
CA ILE A 244 -9.57 14.68 2.42
C ILE A 244 -10.66 14.23 3.41
N HIS A 245 -11.61 13.40 2.96
CA HIS A 245 -12.67 12.87 3.81
C HIS A 245 -12.15 11.89 4.88
N LEU A 246 -11.06 11.15 4.59
CA LEU A 246 -10.45 10.20 5.50
C LEU A 246 -10.11 10.84 6.85
N LYS A 247 -9.63 12.09 6.86
CA LYS A 247 -9.34 12.80 8.11
C LYS A 247 -10.57 12.91 9.01
N SER A 248 -11.69 13.38 8.46
CA SER A 248 -12.96 13.48 9.18
C SER A 248 -13.48 12.11 9.63
N GLN A 249 -13.30 11.07 8.80
CA GLN A 249 -13.66 9.71 9.16
C GLN A 249 -12.86 9.21 10.38
N LEU A 250 -11.55 9.43 10.41
CA LEU A 250 -10.70 9.03 11.53
C LEU A 250 -11.06 9.80 12.82
N ASP A 251 -11.24 11.12 12.72
CA ASP A 251 -11.60 11.96 13.88
C ASP A 251 -12.99 11.57 14.44
N GLY A 252 -13.93 11.22 13.56
CA GLY A 252 -15.26 10.74 13.95
C GLY A 252 -15.23 9.42 14.73
N GLN A 253 -14.26 8.54 14.51
CA GLN A 253 -14.12 7.29 15.27
C GLN A 253 -13.64 7.54 16.70
N VAL A 254 -12.78 8.54 16.90
CA VAL A 254 -12.31 8.93 18.24
C VAL A 254 -13.44 9.60 19.05
N ALA A 255 -14.33 10.35 18.38
CA ALA A 255 -15.40 11.12 19.05
C ALA A 255 -16.63 10.29 19.50
N LYS A 256 -16.97 9.19 18.81
CA LYS A 256 -18.23 8.42 19.03
C LYS A 256 -18.37 7.79 20.42
N ASP A 257 -17.27 7.54 21.14
CA ASP A 257 -17.30 6.93 22.48
C ASP A 257 -17.47 7.93 23.63
N ASN A 258 -17.19 9.22 23.42
CA ASN A 258 -17.45 10.23 24.45
C ASN A 258 -18.95 10.30 24.78
N HIS A 259 -19.83 10.00 23.82
CA HIS A 259 -21.27 9.95 24.06
C HIS A 259 -21.73 8.67 24.79
N HIS A 260 -21.08 7.52 24.57
CA HIS A 260 -21.41 6.28 25.30
C HIS A 260 -20.92 6.31 26.75
N GLN A 261 -19.77 6.94 27.03
CA GLN A 261 -19.28 7.09 28.41
C GLN A 261 -20.07 8.14 29.21
N VAL A 262 -20.54 9.21 28.59
CA VAL A 262 -21.39 10.22 29.26
C VAL A 262 -22.76 9.64 29.64
N SER A 263 -23.36 8.80 28.79
CA SER A 263 -24.65 8.16 29.08
C SER A 263 -24.61 7.10 30.19
N LEU A 264 -23.45 6.49 30.48
CA LEU A 264 -23.29 5.53 31.58
C LEU A 264 -22.93 6.22 32.92
N ALA A 265 -22.55 7.49 32.90
CA ALA A 265 -22.20 8.28 34.08
C ALA A 265 -23.37 9.15 34.62
N THR A 266 -24.57 9.04 34.04
CA THR A 266 -25.76 9.83 34.43
C THR A 266 -26.92 9.02 35.03
N CYS A 267 -26.66 7.84 35.61
CA CYS A 267 -27.65 7.10 36.41
C CYS A 267 -27.17 6.90 37.85
#